data_AF-A0A0N4XDC8-F1
#
_entry.id   AF-A0A0N4XDC8-F1
#
_cell.length_a   1.000
_cell.length_b   1.000
_cell.length_c   1.000
_cell.angle_alpha   90.00
_cell.angle_beta   90.00
_cell.angle_gamma   90.00
#
_symmetry.space_group_name_H-M   'P 1'
#
loop_
_entity.id
_entity.type
_entity.pdbx_description
1 polymer ?
#
loop_
_entity_poly.entity_id
_entity_poly.type
_entity_poly.pdbx_seq_one_letter_code
_entity_poly.pdbx_strand_id
1 'polypeptide(L)'
;LTTQYALWDRIREVDLLKVRSRTRLADLLCHMISNEVLPITILKVVEWGTLTAGVSSVIRRVFKTLSTSSLTKIRRIFSPLFVRDKNPLLTEGLRLFLSVNFPDSEVYTKIEEYFCAG
;
A
#
# COMPACT_ATOMS: atom_id res chain seq x y z
N LEU A 1 7.62 4.11 17.40
CA LEU A 1 7.79 2.64 17.30
C LEU A 1 6.51 1.87 17.64
N THR A 2 5.84 2.13 18.77
CA THR A 2 4.67 1.35 19.23
C THR A 2 3.50 1.26 18.23
N THR A 3 3.14 2.38 17.58
CA THR A 3 2.02 2.40 16.62
C THR A 3 2.29 1.57 15.37
N GLN A 4 3.55 1.52 14.89
CA GLN A 4 3.93 0.74 13.72
C GLN A 4 3.82 -0.76 13.99
N TYR A 5 4.31 -1.23 15.14
CA TYR A 5 4.17 -2.65 15.52
C TYR A 5 2.71 -3.04 15.70
N ALA A 6 1.91 -2.22 16.40
CA ALA A 6 0.49 -2.49 16.57
C ALA A 6 -0.25 -2.59 15.23
N LEU A 7 0.07 -1.72 14.25
CA LEU A 7 -0.52 -1.81 12.91
C LEU A 7 -0.05 -3.04 12.14
N TRP A 8 1.22 -3.42 12.25
CA TRP A 8 1.73 -4.64 11.66
C TRP A 8 0.99 -5.88 12.16
N ASP A 9 0.76 -5.97 13.47
CA ASP A 9 0.01 -7.08 14.06
C ASP A 9 -1.42 -7.09 13.50
N ARG A 10 -2.08 -5.92 13.40
CA ARG A 10 -3.41 -5.82 12.80
C ARG A 10 -3.44 -6.19 11.31
N ILE A 11 -2.39 -5.90 10.55
CA ILE A 11 -2.29 -6.28 9.13
C ILE A 11 -2.13 -7.80 9.00
N ARG A 12 -1.32 -8.43 9.86
CA ARG A 12 -1.15 -9.91 9.86
C ARG A 12 -2.43 -10.63 10.29
N GLU A 13 -3.20 -10.04 11.19
CA GLU A 13 -4.44 -10.60 11.70
C GLU A 13 -5.68 -10.23 10.86
N VAL A 14 -5.53 -9.62 9.68
CA VAL A 14 -6.66 -9.14 8.87
C VAL A 14 -7.73 -10.20 8.64
N ASP A 15 -7.33 -11.45 8.41
CA ASP A 15 -8.28 -12.54 8.15
C ASP A 15 -9.11 -12.91 9.39
N LEU A 16 -8.60 -12.65 10.60
CA LEU A 16 -9.33 -12.84 11.86
C LEU A 16 -10.30 -11.69 12.14
N LEU A 17 -10.15 -10.55 11.45
CA LEU A 17 -11.01 -9.39 11.64
C LEU A 17 -12.35 -9.56 10.92
N LYS A 18 -13.42 -9.08 11.57
CA LYS A 18 -14.74 -8.91 10.94
C LYS A 18 -14.65 -7.93 9.77
N VAL A 19 -15.53 -8.07 8.77
CA VAL A 19 -15.57 -7.23 7.55
C VAL A 19 -15.56 -5.72 7.86
N ARG A 20 -16.33 -5.29 8.86
CA ARG A 20 -16.37 -3.88 9.29
C ARG A 20 -15.03 -3.40 9.85
N SER A 21 -14.32 -4.24 10.60
CA SER A 21 -13.01 -3.92 11.15
C SER A 21 -11.94 -3.85 10.06
N ARG A 22 -12.01 -4.74 9.04
CA ARG A 22 -11.13 -4.67 7.86
C ARG A 22 -11.32 -3.35 7.11
N THR A 23 -12.56 -2.93 6.91
CA THR A 23 -12.92 -1.63 6.34
C THR A 23 -12.30 -0.47 7.13
N ARG A 24 -12.49 -0.46 8.45
CA ARG A 24 -11.93 0.59 9.32
C ARG A 24 -10.41 0.61 9.30
N LEU A 25 -9.76 -0.55 9.26
CA LEU A 25 -8.31 -0.66 9.15
C LEU A 25 -7.82 -0.08 7.81
N ALA A 26 -8.48 -0.40 6.70
CA ALA A 26 -8.14 0.17 5.40
C ALA A 26 -8.27 1.70 5.38
N ASP A 27 -9.37 2.24 5.92
CA ASP A 27 -9.58 3.69 5.98
C ASP A 27 -8.51 4.37 6.86
N LEU A 28 -8.16 3.76 8.00
CA LEU A 28 -7.10 4.23 8.89
C LEU A 28 -5.74 4.23 8.19
N LEU A 29 -5.35 3.11 7.57
CA LEU A 29 -4.09 2.99 6.83
C LEU A 29 -4.02 4.04 5.71
N CYS A 30 -5.10 4.19 4.94
CA CYS A 30 -5.18 5.20 3.90
C CYS A 30 -5.01 6.62 4.47
N HIS A 31 -5.70 6.95 5.56
CA HIS A 31 -5.57 8.26 6.20
C HIS A 31 -4.14 8.52 6.68
N MET A 32 -3.50 7.56 7.33
CA MET A 32 -2.13 7.72 7.83
C MET A 32 -1.10 7.84 6.71
N ILE A 33 -1.23 7.05 5.65
CA ILE A 33 -0.33 7.10 4.48
C ILE A 33 -0.55 8.39 3.69
N SER A 34 -1.80 8.76 3.42
CA SER A 34 -2.13 9.96 2.65
C SER A 34 -1.77 11.26 3.34
N ASN A 35 -1.68 11.29 4.68
CA ASN A 35 -1.19 12.44 5.43
C ASN A 35 0.29 12.33 5.79
N GLU A 36 1.01 11.37 5.20
CA GLU A 36 2.45 11.15 5.41
C GLU A 36 2.83 10.93 6.90
N VAL A 37 1.86 10.55 7.74
CA VAL A 37 2.07 10.19 9.16
C VAL A 37 2.83 8.87 9.25
N LEU A 38 2.57 7.96 8.31
CA LEU A 38 3.35 6.74 8.12
C LEU A 38 3.79 6.62 6.67
N PRO A 39 5.04 6.19 6.41
CA PRO A 39 5.49 5.92 5.05
C PRO A 39 4.75 4.69 4.49
N ILE A 40 4.61 4.63 3.16
CA ILE A 40 4.05 3.46 2.47
C ILE A 40 4.81 2.15 2.78
N THR A 41 6.06 2.25 3.25
CA THR A 41 6.88 1.12 3.72
C THR A 41 6.30 0.40 4.93
N ILE A 42 5.26 0.94 5.58
CA ILE A 42 4.46 0.21 6.57
C ILE A 42 3.91 -1.10 6.01
N LEU A 43 3.65 -1.17 4.70
CA LEU A 43 3.14 -2.36 4.02
C LEU A 43 4.20 -3.46 3.82
N LYS A 44 5.45 -3.26 4.24
CA LYS A 44 6.50 -4.31 4.15
C LYS A 44 6.19 -5.58 4.94
N VAL A 45 5.25 -5.50 5.89
CA VAL A 45 4.80 -6.64 6.69
C VAL A 45 3.94 -7.62 5.89
N VAL A 46 3.42 -7.17 4.74
CA VAL A 46 2.55 -7.97 3.89
C VAL A 46 3.38 -9.01 3.14
N GLU A 47 2.90 -10.26 3.15
CA GLU A 47 3.45 -11.33 2.31
C GLU A 47 2.89 -11.23 0.89
N TRP A 48 3.56 -10.46 0.04
CA TRP A 48 3.08 -10.15 -1.32
C TRP A 48 2.96 -11.36 -2.24
N GLY A 49 3.73 -12.44 -2.00
CA GLY A 49 3.64 -13.68 -2.77
C GLY A 49 2.43 -14.55 -2.43
N THR A 50 1.81 -14.33 -1.27
CA THR A 50 0.79 -15.21 -0.68
C THR A 50 -0.35 -14.40 -0.07
N LEU A 51 -0.84 -13.39 -0.81
CA LEU A 51 -1.92 -12.53 -0.35
C LEU A 51 -3.22 -13.30 -0.16
N THR A 52 -3.75 -13.28 1.07
CA THR A 52 -5.10 -13.77 1.36
C THR A 52 -6.15 -12.82 0.79
N ALA A 53 -7.39 -13.31 0.64
CA ALA A 53 -8.51 -12.48 0.18
C ALA A 53 -8.79 -11.31 1.14
N GLY A 54 -8.61 -11.50 2.46
CA GLY A 54 -8.79 -10.43 3.45
C GLY A 54 -7.75 -9.34 3.31
N VAL A 55 -6.47 -9.70 3.25
CA VAL A 55 -5.37 -8.74 3.08
C VAL A 55 -5.50 -8.01 1.74
N SER A 56 -5.75 -8.75 0.65
CA SER A 56 -5.98 -8.17 -0.68
C SER A 56 -7.13 -7.16 -0.69
N SER A 57 -8.25 -7.46 -0.02
CA SER A 57 -9.39 -6.56 0.11
C SER A 57 -9.03 -5.24 0.83
N VAL A 58 -8.30 -5.31 1.94
CA VAL A 58 -7.84 -4.14 2.70
C VAL A 58 -6.90 -3.28 1.85
N ILE A 59 -5.88 -3.90 1.24
CA ILE A 59 -4.87 -3.19 0.43
C ILE A 59 -5.51 -2.58 -0.81
N ARG A 60 -6.38 -3.30 -1.51
CA ARG A 60 -7.12 -2.76 -2.67
C ARG A 60 -7.92 -1.53 -2.27
N ARG A 61 -8.58 -1.55 -1.12
CA ARG A 61 -9.33 -0.38 -0.64
C ARG A 61 -8.41 0.81 -0.36
N VAL A 62 -7.27 0.59 0.30
CA VAL A 62 -6.27 1.63 0.54
C VAL A 62 -5.87 2.31 -0.77
N PHE A 63 -5.46 1.53 -1.78
CA PHE A 63 -5.03 2.08 -3.06
C PHE A 63 -6.17 2.68 -3.89
N LYS A 64 -7.38 2.14 -3.82
CA LYS A 64 -8.55 2.74 -4.46
C LYS A 64 -8.86 4.14 -3.90
N THR A 65 -8.68 4.34 -2.60
CA THR A 65 -8.88 5.65 -1.98
C THR A 65 -7.69 6.58 -2.23
N LEU A 66 -6.46 6.07 -2.20
CA LEU A 66 -5.28 6.87 -2.52
C LEU A 66 -5.31 7.40 -3.96
N SER A 67 -5.80 6.63 -4.92
CA SER A 67 -5.84 7.04 -6.33
C SER A 67 -6.72 8.25 -6.63
N THR A 68 -7.55 8.69 -5.67
CA THR A 68 -8.32 9.94 -5.81
C THR A 68 -7.50 11.20 -5.49
N SER A 69 -6.26 11.04 -5.02
CA SER A 69 -5.33 12.14 -4.76
C SER A 69 -4.59 12.57 -6.03
N SER A 70 -4.01 13.77 -6.03
CA SER A 70 -3.21 14.24 -7.15
C SER A 70 -1.96 13.39 -7.38
N LEU A 71 -1.51 13.29 -8.63
CA LEU A 71 -0.29 12.57 -9.00
C LEU A 71 0.94 13.03 -8.18
N THR A 72 1.07 14.34 -7.96
CA THR A 72 2.15 14.91 -7.14
C THR A 72 2.15 14.35 -5.72
N LYS A 73 0.98 14.23 -5.11
CA LYS A 73 0.83 13.66 -3.76
C LYS A 73 1.17 12.18 -3.76
N ILE A 74 0.66 11.42 -4.73
CA ILE A 74 0.95 9.98 -4.84
C ILE A 74 2.45 9.74 -5.07
N ARG A 75 3.10 10.55 -5.90
CA ARG A 75 4.54 10.48 -6.11
C ARG A 75 5.34 10.67 -4.81
N ARG A 76 4.92 11.61 -3.94
CA ARG A 76 5.56 11.80 -2.61
C ARG A 76 5.36 10.59 -1.71
N ILE A 77 4.15 10.01 -1.70
CA ILE A 77 3.84 8.81 -0.92
C ILE A 77 4.71 7.63 -1.36
N PHE A 78 4.93 7.47 -2.67
CA PHE A 78 5.68 6.37 -3.27
C PHE A 78 7.20 6.61 -3.31
N SER A 79 7.68 7.83 -3.07
CA SER A 79 9.11 8.16 -3.16
C SER A 79 10.04 7.27 -2.31
N PRO A 80 9.64 6.75 -1.13
CA PRO A 80 10.49 5.81 -0.39
C PRO A 80 10.78 4.50 -1.11
N LEU A 81 10.00 4.15 -2.15
CA LEU A 81 10.12 2.90 -2.91
C LEU A 81 10.90 3.06 -4.21
N PHE A 82 11.16 4.29 -4.65
CA PHE A 82 11.95 4.56 -5.86
C PHE A 82 13.45 4.40 -5.65
N VAL A 83 13.90 4.36 -4.39
CA VAL A 83 15.31 4.11 -4.06
C VAL A 83 15.60 2.63 -4.29
N ARG A 84 16.38 2.33 -5.35
CA ARG A 84 16.85 0.96 -5.63
C ARG A 84 17.55 0.36 -4.41
N ASP A 85 17.39 -0.95 -4.25
CA ASP A 85 17.89 -1.78 -3.14
C ASP A 85 17.20 -1.60 -1.77
N LYS A 86 16.29 -0.63 -1.61
CA LYS A 86 15.51 -0.47 -0.37
C LYS A 86 14.12 -1.10 -0.50
N ASN A 87 13.93 -2.23 0.20
CA ASN A 87 12.68 -3.00 0.26
C ASN A 87 12.26 -3.65 -1.09
N PRO A 88 13.13 -4.45 -1.74
CA PRO A 88 12.86 -5.01 -3.07
C PRO A 88 11.56 -5.82 -3.15
N LEU A 89 11.26 -6.62 -2.12
CA LEU A 89 10.03 -7.40 -2.06
C LEU A 89 8.77 -6.54 -1.97
N LEU A 90 8.83 -5.43 -1.21
CA LEU A 90 7.71 -4.52 -1.11
C LEU A 90 7.51 -3.76 -2.42
N THR A 91 8.60 -3.26 -3.01
CA THR A 91 8.55 -2.52 -4.27
C THR A 91 7.95 -3.39 -5.37
N GLU A 92 8.49 -4.60 -5.58
CA GLU A 92 7.97 -5.50 -6.61
C GLU A 92 6.56 -5.99 -6.30
N GLY A 93 6.27 -6.34 -5.05
CA GLY A 93 4.94 -6.75 -4.62
C GLY A 93 3.89 -5.66 -4.87
N LEU A 94 4.20 -4.40 -4.57
CA LEU A 94 3.32 -3.27 -4.86
C LEU A 94 3.14 -3.03 -6.35
N ARG A 95 4.24 -3.08 -7.12
CA ARG A 95 4.24 -2.91 -8.58
C ARG A 95 3.29 -3.89 -9.25
N LEU A 96 3.46 -5.19 -8.94
CA LEU A 96 2.60 -6.26 -9.42
C LEU A 96 1.16 -6.14 -8.91
N PHE A 97 0.98 -5.78 -7.64
CA PHE A 97 -0.36 -5.60 -7.09
C PHE A 97 -1.10 -4.48 -7.82
N LEU A 98 -0.46 -3.34 -8.09
CA LEU A 98 -1.07 -2.21 -8.76
C LEU A 98 -1.39 -2.52 -10.23
N SER A 99 -0.47 -3.16 -10.96
CA SER A 99 -0.70 -3.52 -12.36
C SER A 99 -1.86 -4.51 -12.55
N VAL A 100 -2.01 -5.47 -11.63
CA VAL A 100 -3.11 -6.46 -11.68
C VAL A 100 -4.44 -5.86 -11.23
N ASN A 101 -4.43 -5.01 -10.19
CA ASN A 101 -5.67 -4.55 -9.54
C ASN A 101 -6.19 -3.20 -10.03
N PHE A 102 -5.34 -2.42 -10.69
CA PHE A 102 -5.64 -1.08 -11.21
C PHE A 102 -4.99 -0.85 -12.59
N PRO A 103 -5.17 -1.75 -13.57
CA PRO A 103 -4.52 -1.66 -14.87
C PRO A 103 -4.87 -0.35 -15.62
N ASP A 104 -6.09 0.16 -15.45
CA ASP A 104 -6.58 1.36 -16.12
C ASP A 104 -6.36 2.66 -15.31
N SER A 105 -5.65 2.58 -14.18
CA SER A 105 -5.42 3.76 -13.33
C SER A 105 -4.29 4.61 -13.91
N GLU A 106 -4.64 5.73 -14.55
CA GLU A 106 -3.67 6.70 -15.08
C GLU A 106 -2.65 7.15 -14.03
N VAL A 107 -3.08 7.31 -12.78
CA VAL A 107 -2.19 7.68 -11.66
C VAL A 107 -1.14 6.60 -11.42
N TYR A 108 -1.53 5.31 -11.40
CA TYR A 108 -0.59 4.23 -11.12
C TYR A 108 0.27 3.86 -12.33
N THR A 109 -0.25 4.00 -13.55
CA THR A 109 0.56 3.89 -14.77
C THR A 109 1.69 4.92 -14.77
N LYS A 110 1.40 6.18 -14.42
CA LYS A 110 2.44 7.22 -14.30
C LYS A 110 3.41 6.95 -13.15
N ILE A 111 2.96 6.33 -12.05
CA ILE A 111 3.84 5.95 -10.94
C ILE A 111 4.79 4.82 -11.36
N GLU A 112 4.35 3.88 -12.20
CA GLU A 112 5.17 2.80 -12.74
C GLU A 112 6.45 3.30 -13.42
N GLU A 113 6.35 4.39 -14.18
CA GLU A 113 7.47 5.02 -14.88
C GLU A 113 8.61 5.41 -13.91
N TYR A 114 8.27 5.79 -12.67
CA TYR A 114 9.27 6.17 -11.66
C TYR A 114 9.97 4.97 -11.02
N PHE A 115 9.38 3.77 -11.05
CA PHE A 115 10.07 2.56 -10.62
C PHE A 115 11.15 2.13 -11.62
N CYS A 116 10.92 2.37 -12.91
CA CYS A 116 11.86 2.04 -13.99
C CYS A 116 12.99 3.08 -14.14
N ALA A 117 12.75 4.35 -13.78
CA ALA A 117 13.69 5.46 -13.98
C ALA A 117 14.81 5.58 -12.93
N GLY A 118 14.72 4.84 -11.82
CA GLY A 118 15.74 4.82 -10.76
C GLY A 118 16.95 3.95 -11.07
#